data_AF-A0A934RTX0-F1
#
_entry.id   AF-A0A934RTX0-F1
#
_cell.length_a   1.000
_cell.length_b   1.000
_cell.length_c   1.000
_cell.angle_alpha   90.00
_cell.angle_beta   90.00
_cell.angle_gamma   90.00
#
_symmetry.space_group_name_H-M   'P 1'
#
loop_
_entity.id
_entity.type
_entity.pdbx_description
1 polymer ?
#
loop_
_entity_poly.entity_id
_entity_poly.type
_entity_poly.pdbx_seq_one_letter_code
_entity_poly.pdbx_strand_id
1 'polypeptide(L)'
;MAGIDASFFEKLWAASFSRFRRPVEGVLLPVDLTEELVRELWERLLSRYPEMPGKAVFSAALLEEAHDYSRHRVREERTREGDPQRYHDPADGRYEANLDLDKLQRRGEGREAVFPDREWDRLPPVLRAFAFSTLARRGVRNQDAEDVFMETFAELPRPKGSDQRAPIETIQLFEEVIPLFTKMIQFRAIDWIRKRAARKNQPNSQFSYEELTEEQENVRQFEDRSARAFGEAADLTFDRIYDLCQEALTPFEWELVFAVHVSQSHTMGELLEEGPVLEKLQLRPSDSISKKRRILNEKLHGALSKLADILQK
;
A
#
# COMPACT_ATOMS: atom_id res chain seq x y z
N MET A 1 -5.83 25.94 -28.26
CA MET A 1 -5.25 24.76 -27.58
C MET A 1 -3.82 25.10 -27.21
N ALA A 2 -3.63 25.84 -26.11
CA ALA A 2 -2.31 26.16 -25.58
C ALA A 2 -1.60 24.86 -25.15
N GLY A 3 -0.29 24.80 -25.39
CA GLY A 3 0.52 23.59 -25.40
C GLY A 3 0.17 22.58 -24.32
N ILE A 4 -0.45 21.48 -24.75
CA ILE A 4 -0.48 20.22 -24.01
C ILE A 4 0.99 19.86 -23.82
N ASP A 5 1.47 19.94 -22.59
CA ASP A 5 2.83 19.59 -22.21
C ASP A 5 3.03 18.08 -22.41
N ALA A 6 3.45 17.70 -23.63
CA ALA A 6 3.59 16.32 -24.06
C ALA A 6 4.47 15.51 -23.09
N SER A 7 5.50 16.15 -22.52
CA SER A 7 6.39 15.57 -21.52
C SER A 7 5.64 15.13 -20.26
N PHE A 8 4.66 15.92 -19.79
CA PHE A 8 3.84 15.52 -18.63
C PHE A 8 2.99 14.28 -18.92
N PHE A 9 2.33 14.22 -20.08
CA PHE A 9 1.45 13.11 -20.41
C PHE A 9 2.21 11.82 -20.72
N GLU A 10 3.38 11.89 -21.34
CA GLU A 10 4.29 10.74 -21.49
C GLU A 10 4.73 10.18 -20.13
N LYS A 11 5.04 11.05 -19.16
CA LYS A 11 5.41 10.65 -17.79
C LYS A 11 4.23 10.00 -17.06
N LEU A 12 3.04 10.61 -17.17
CA LEU A 12 1.83 10.06 -16.56
C LEU A 12 1.44 8.72 -17.20
N TRP A 13 1.67 8.58 -18.50
CA TRP A 13 1.50 7.32 -19.23
C TRP A 13 2.43 6.24 -18.67
N ALA A 14 3.73 6.54 -18.54
CA ALA A 14 4.69 5.59 -17.95
C ALA A 14 4.33 5.20 -16.50
N ALA A 15 3.90 6.17 -15.68
CA ALA A 15 3.50 5.92 -14.30
C ALA A 15 2.24 5.03 -14.21
N SER A 16 1.22 5.32 -15.02
CA SER A 16 0.01 4.50 -15.10
C SER A 16 0.33 3.11 -15.65
N PHE A 17 1.09 3.01 -16.74
CA PHE A 17 1.57 1.73 -17.28
C PHE A 17 2.30 0.88 -16.23
N SER A 18 3.21 1.49 -15.46
CA SER A 18 3.91 0.77 -14.39
C SER A 18 2.96 0.24 -13.31
N ARG A 19 1.95 1.01 -12.90
CA ARG A 19 0.93 0.56 -11.93
C ARG A 19 0.07 -0.55 -12.50
N PHE A 20 -0.35 -0.45 -13.76
CA PHE A 20 -1.11 -1.50 -14.42
C PHE A 20 -0.31 -2.78 -14.60
N ARG A 21 0.98 -2.67 -14.95
CA ARG A 21 1.87 -3.82 -15.15
C ARG A 21 1.99 -4.67 -13.89
N ARG A 22 1.90 -4.03 -12.71
CA ARG A 22 1.97 -4.64 -11.38
C ARG A 22 0.88 -4.08 -10.45
N PRO A 23 -0.38 -4.53 -10.60
CA PRO A 23 -1.51 -4.01 -9.82
C PRO A 23 -1.31 -4.18 -8.31
N VAL A 24 -0.76 -5.34 -7.92
CA VAL A 24 -0.37 -5.70 -6.56
C VAL A 24 0.91 -6.54 -6.63
N GLU A 25 1.63 -6.63 -5.52
CA GLU A 25 2.83 -7.48 -5.43
C GLU A 25 2.46 -8.95 -5.64
N GLY A 26 3.08 -9.60 -6.63
CA GLY A 26 2.76 -10.97 -7.05
C GLY A 26 1.94 -11.06 -8.33
N VAL A 27 1.47 -9.93 -8.88
CA VAL A 27 0.77 -9.89 -10.18
C VAL A 27 1.61 -9.19 -11.25
N LEU A 28 1.60 -9.73 -12.47
CA LEU A 28 2.38 -9.24 -13.60
C LEU A 28 1.60 -9.37 -14.93
N LEU A 29 0.95 -8.28 -15.38
CA LEU A 29 0.07 -8.26 -16.57
C LEU A 29 0.83 -8.13 -17.89
N PRO A 30 0.67 -8.97 -18.93
CA PRO A 30 1.40 -8.85 -20.20
C PRO A 30 1.45 -7.42 -20.76
N VAL A 31 2.54 -7.07 -21.46
CA VAL A 31 2.75 -5.70 -21.97
C VAL A 31 1.58 -5.24 -22.84
N ASP A 32 1.16 -6.07 -23.80
CA ASP A 32 0.07 -5.73 -24.71
C ASP A 32 -1.24 -5.46 -23.98
N LEU A 33 -1.59 -6.31 -23.00
CA LEU A 33 -2.77 -6.13 -22.15
C LEU A 33 -2.65 -4.87 -21.29
N THR A 34 -1.46 -4.61 -20.74
CA THR A 34 -1.19 -3.40 -19.95
C THR A 34 -1.42 -2.15 -20.79
N GLU A 35 -0.89 -2.10 -22.02
CA GLU A 35 -1.12 -0.98 -22.92
C GLU A 35 -2.61 -0.77 -23.20
N GLU A 36 -3.33 -1.84 -23.54
CA GLU A 36 -4.76 -1.80 -23.82
C GLU A 36 -5.55 -1.21 -22.65
N LEU A 37 -5.33 -1.74 -21.44
CA LEU A 37 -6.04 -1.30 -20.24
C LEU A 37 -5.73 0.14 -19.85
N VAL A 38 -4.48 0.58 -20.03
CA VAL A 38 -4.10 1.98 -19.80
C VAL A 38 -4.81 2.87 -20.82
N ARG A 39 -4.82 2.53 -22.13
CA ARG A 39 -5.54 3.33 -23.14
C ARG A 39 -7.01 3.45 -22.81
N GLU A 40 -7.66 2.34 -22.47
CA GLU A 40 -9.09 2.31 -22.12
C GLU A 40 -9.39 3.22 -20.93
N LEU A 41 -8.58 3.16 -19.87
CA LEU A 41 -8.77 4.01 -18.70
C LEU A 41 -8.57 5.50 -19.05
N TRP A 42 -7.54 5.82 -19.82
CA TRP A 42 -7.24 7.19 -20.23
C TRP A 42 -8.38 7.78 -21.06
N GLU A 43 -8.88 7.05 -22.05
CA GLU A 43 -10.01 7.48 -22.88
C GLU A 43 -11.27 7.69 -22.04
N ARG A 44 -11.55 6.75 -21.12
CA ARG A 44 -12.66 6.86 -20.17
C ARG A 44 -12.53 8.10 -19.30
N LEU A 45 -11.35 8.36 -18.74
CA LEU A 45 -11.15 9.49 -17.84
C LEU A 45 -11.22 10.82 -18.59
N LEU A 46 -10.59 10.91 -19.77
CA LEU A 46 -10.68 12.09 -20.63
C LEU A 46 -12.13 12.40 -21.02
N SER A 47 -12.95 11.38 -21.28
CA SER A 47 -14.38 11.57 -21.61
C SER A 47 -15.21 12.14 -20.46
N ARG A 48 -14.79 11.98 -19.20
CA ARG A 48 -15.51 12.50 -18.01
C ARG A 48 -15.29 13.99 -17.78
N TYR A 49 -14.25 14.57 -18.36
CA TYR A 49 -13.91 15.97 -18.17
C TYR A 49 -14.27 16.79 -19.42
N PRO A 50 -15.34 17.62 -19.38
CA PRO A 50 -15.70 18.51 -20.49
C PRO A 50 -14.58 19.48 -20.86
N GLU A 51 -13.79 19.89 -19.86
CA GLU A 51 -12.56 20.65 -19.99
C GLU A 51 -11.45 19.98 -19.16
N MET A 52 -10.22 19.97 -19.68
CA MET A 52 -9.10 19.29 -19.04
C MET A 52 -8.85 19.85 -17.63
N PRO A 53 -8.92 19.02 -16.56
CA PRO A 53 -8.64 19.50 -15.22
C PRO A 53 -7.13 19.78 -15.07
N GLY A 54 -6.76 20.45 -13.97
CA GLY A 54 -5.36 20.68 -13.65
C GLY A 54 -4.56 19.36 -13.60
N LYS A 55 -3.30 19.40 -14.01
CA LYS A 55 -2.41 18.21 -14.12
C LYS A 55 -2.42 17.32 -12.86
N ALA A 56 -2.38 17.93 -11.67
CA ALA A 56 -2.41 17.20 -10.40
C ALA A 56 -3.74 16.48 -10.13
N VAL A 57 -4.87 17.12 -10.47
CA VAL A 57 -6.20 16.52 -10.35
C VAL A 57 -6.33 15.33 -11.30
N PHE A 58 -5.91 15.52 -12.56
CA PHE A 58 -5.95 14.46 -13.55
C PHE A 58 -5.05 13.28 -13.18
N SER A 59 -3.82 13.56 -12.73
CA SER A 59 -2.88 12.50 -12.35
C SER A 59 -3.34 11.72 -11.12
N ALA A 60 -3.90 12.39 -10.11
CA ALA A 60 -4.46 11.72 -8.94
C ALA A 60 -5.62 10.79 -9.35
N ALA A 61 -6.62 11.32 -10.08
CA ALA A 61 -7.77 10.54 -10.52
C ALA A 61 -7.37 9.34 -11.40
N LEU A 62 -6.45 9.55 -12.35
CA LEU A 62 -5.98 8.47 -13.20
C LEU A 62 -5.26 7.38 -12.40
N LEU A 63 -4.38 7.77 -11.48
CA LEU A 63 -3.55 6.83 -10.73
C LEU A 63 -4.34 6.06 -9.67
N GLU A 64 -5.38 6.66 -9.09
CA GLU A 64 -6.36 6.01 -8.23
C GLU A 64 -7.18 4.99 -9.04
N GLU A 65 -7.81 5.43 -10.14
CA GLU A 65 -8.62 4.55 -10.97
C GLU A 65 -7.78 3.44 -11.61
N ALA A 66 -6.52 3.69 -11.94
CA ALA A 66 -5.60 2.67 -12.46
C ALA A 66 -5.42 1.51 -11.47
N HIS A 67 -5.32 1.83 -10.18
CA HIS A 67 -5.12 0.83 -9.15
C HIS A 67 -6.35 -0.07 -8.98
N ASP A 68 -7.55 0.52 -8.93
CA ASP A 68 -8.79 -0.26 -8.80
C ASP A 68 -9.14 -1.01 -10.07
N TYR A 69 -9.02 -0.36 -11.22
CA TYR A 69 -9.42 -0.91 -12.50
C TYR A 69 -8.55 -2.11 -12.89
N SER A 70 -7.23 -2.03 -12.69
CA SER A 70 -6.33 -3.15 -12.98
C SER A 70 -6.57 -4.38 -12.09
N ARG A 71 -6.84 -4.19 -10.80
CA ARG A 71 -7.20 -5.29 -9.89
C ARG A 71 -8.53 -5.94 -10.27
N HIS A 72 -9.53 -5.12 -10.59
CA HIS A 72 -10.82 -5.63 -11.06
C HIS A 72 -10.69 -6.47 -12.32
N ARG A 73 -9.89 -6.00 -13.30
CA ARG A 73 -9.63 -6.73 -14.54
C ARG A 73 -8.94 -8.08 -14.30
N VAL A 74 -7.91 -8.12 -13.44
CA VAL A 74 -7.25 -9.38 -13.07
C VAL A 74 -8.25 -10.35 -12.45
N ARG A 75 -9.09 -9.87 -11.52
CA ARG A 75 -10.11 -10.68 -10.86
C ARG A 75 -11.11 -11.24 -11.87
N GLU A 76 -11.66 -10.40 -12.75
CA GLU A 76 -12.62 -10.82 -13.79
C GLU A 76 -12.05 -11.91 -14.70
N GLU A 77 -10.80 -11.75 -15.15
CA GLU A 77 -10.11 -12.75 -15.99
C GLU A 77 -9.92 -14.07 -15.24
N ARG A 78 -9.44 -14.03 -13.98
CA ARG A 78 -9.27 -15.22 -13.13
C ARG A 78 -10.59 -15.96 -12.92
N THR A 79 -11.67 -15.24 -12.60
CA THR A 79 -13.00 -15.84 -12.41
C THR A 79 -13.54 -16.42 -13.70
N ARG A 80 -13.35 -15.74 -14.84
CA ARG A 80 -13.84 -16.18 -16.15
C ARG A 80 -13.12 -17.41 -16.67
N GLU A 81 -11.80 -17.44 -16.56
CA GLU A 81 -10.97 -18.58 -16.99
C GLU A 81 -10.96 -19.71 -15.95
N GLY A 82 -11.34 -19.43 -14.70
CA GLY A 82 -11.29 -20.39 -13.59
C GLY A 82 -9.86 -20.71 -13.14
N ASP A 83 -8.91 -19.79 -13.39
CA ASP A 83 -7.48 -19.95 -13.07
C ASP A 83 -7.02 -18.89 -12.06
N PRO A 84 -6.88 -19.23 -10.77
CA PRO A 84 -6.34 -18.32 -9.76
C PRO A 84 -4.88 -17.88 -10.02
N GLN A 85 -4.11 -18.61 -10.84
CA GLN A 85 -2.73 -18.26 -11.19
C GLN A 85 -2.65 -17.32 -12.39
N ARG A 86 -3.76 -16.98 -13.04
CA ARG A 86 -3.74 -16.09 -14.20
C ARG A 86 -3.06 -14.77 -13.84
N TYR A 87 -2.02 -14.43 -14.58
CA TYR A 87 -1.14 -13.26 -14.34
C TYR A 87 -0.36 -13.26 -13.02
N HIS A 88 -0.24 -14.40 -12.33
CA HIS A 88 0.74 -14.55 -11.24
C HIS A 88 2.14 -14.27 -11.77
N ASP A 89 2.92 -13.49 -11.03
CA ASP A 89 4.31 -13.18 -11.38
C ASP A 89 5.15 -14.46 -11.22
N PRO A 90 5.75 -15.01 -12.29
CA PRO A 90 6.58 -16.21 -12.17
C PRO A 90 7.82 -16.02 -11.26
N ALA A 91 8.23 -14.77 -11.00
CA ALA A 91 9.30 -14.45 -10.08
C ALA A 91 8.85 -14.37 -8.61
N ASP A 92 7.55 -14.35 -8.33
CA ASP A 92 7.02 -14.37 -6.97
C ASP A 92 6.99 -15.80 -6.42
N GLY A 93 8.06 -16.13 -5.68
CA GLY A 93 8.21 -17.41 -4.98
C GLY A 93 7.91 -17.34 -3.48
N ARG A 94 7.18 -16.31 -3.00
CA ARG A 94 6.89 -16.16 -1.57
C ARG A 94 5.96 -17.27 -1.04
N TYR A 95 5.19 -17.90 -1.92
CA TYR A 95 4.36 -19.09 -1.66
C TYR A 95 4.19 -19.88 -2.96
N GLU A 96 3.72 -21.12 -2.86
CA GLU A 96 3.73 -22.08 -3.99
C GLU A 96 2.74 -21.70 -5.11
N ALA A 97 1.51 -21.35 -4.76
CA ALA A 97 0.45 -21.03 -5.71
C ALA A 97 -0.65 -20.19 -5.05
N ASN A 98 -1.30 -19.33 -5.84
CA ASN A 98 -2.52 -18.64 -5.42
C ASN A 98 -3.63 -19.63 -5.02
N LEU A 99 -4.39 -19.27 -4.00
CA LEU A 99 -5.65 -19.94 -3.70
C LEU A 99 -6.81 -19.29 -4.45
N ASP A 100 -7.88 -20.05 -4.62
CA ASP A 100 -9.12 -19.56 -5.23
C ASP A 100 -9.83 -18.60 -4.29
N LEU A 101 -9.67 -17.29 -4.55
CA LEU A 101 -10.26 -16.25 -3.72
C LEU A 101 -11.79 -16.29 -3.74
N ASP A 102 -12.42 -16.63 -4.87
CA ASP A 102 -13.88 -16.70 -4.97
C ASP A 102 -14.44 -17.82 -4.07
N LYS A 103 -13.70 -18.93 -3.93
CA LYS A 103 -14.01 -19.97 -2.94
C LYS A 103 -13.80 -19.49 -1.50
N LEU A 104 -12.69 -18.80 -1.22
CA LEU A 104 -12.41 -18.24 0.11
C LEU A 104 -13.44 -17.19 0.54
N GLN A 105 -14.04 -16.46 -0.41
CA GLN A 105 -15.05 -15.43 -0.16
C GLN A 105 -16.49 -15.95 -0.20
N ARG A 106 -16.72 -17.19 -0.68
CA ARG A 106 -18.06 -17.75 -0.74
C ARG A 106 -18.57 -18.08 0.67
N ARG A 107 -19.57 -17.33 1.12
CA ARG A 107 -20.31 -17.65 2.35
C ARG A 107 -21.14 -18.92 2.14
N GLY A 108 -21.17 -19.79 3.15
CA GLY A 108 -22.07 -20.92 3.18
C GLY A 108 -23.53 -20.49 3.30
N GLU A 109 -24.45 -21.34 2.85
CA GLU A 109 -25.88 -21.14 3.02
C GLU A 109 -26.28 -21.46 4.47
N GLY A 110 -26.78 -20.48 5.23
CA GLY A 110 -27.21 -20.69 6.62
C GLY A 110 -27.20 -19.42 7.49
N ARG A 111 -27.71 -19.54 8.72
CA ARG A 111 -27.74 -18.45 9.72
C ARG A 111 -26.38 -18.16 10.35
N GLU A 112 -25.49 -19.14 10.36
CA GLU A 112 -24.09 -18.95 10.68
C GLU A 112 -23.36 -18.82 9.34
N ALA A 113 -22.92 -17.61 8.99
CA ALA A 113 -22.16 -17.33 7.78
C ALA A 113 -20.75 -17.94 7.89
N VAL A 114 -20.69 -19.27 7.95
CA VAL A 114 -19.44 -20.03 7.95
C VAL A 114 -18.96 -20.09 6.51
N PHE A 115 -17.66 -19.88 6.30
CA PHE A 115 -17.02 -20.11 5.02
C PHE A 115 -16.66 -21.60 4.96
N PRO A 116 -17.38 -22.41 4.17
CA PRO A 116 -17.34 -23.87 4.30
C PRO A 116 -16.30 -24.52 3.38
N ASP A 117 -15.64 -23.73 2.53
CA ASP A 117 -14.76 -24.26 1.48
C ASP A 117 -13.43 -24.75 2.05
N ARG A 118 -12.98 -25.93 1.59
CA ARG A 118 -11.70 -26.55 1.99
C ARG A 118 -10.50 -25.71 1.55
N GLU A 119 -10.68 -24.75 0.66
CA GLU A 119 -9.65 -23.79 0.31
C GLU A 119 -9.10 -23.05 1.55
N TRP A 120 -9.91 -22.88 2.61
CA TRP A 120 -9.47 -22.32 3.89
C TRP A 120 -8.39 -23.16 4.59
N ASP A 121 -8.38 -24.49 4.42
CA ASP A 121 -7.38 -25.38 5.03
C ASP A 121 -5.98 -25.16 4.43
N ARG A 122 -5.92 -24.60 3.22
CA ARG A 122 -4.68 -24.32 2.47
C ARG A 122 -4.10 -22.95 2.78
N LEU A 123 -4.87 -22.06 3.42
CA LEU A 123 -4.45 -20.69 3.72
C LEU A 123 -3.43 -20.58 4.87
N PRO A 124 -3.52 -21.34 5.99
CA PRO A 124 -2.55 -21.23 7.08
C PRO A 124 -1.09 -21.48 6.67
N PRO A 125 -0.74 -22.50 5.86
CA PRO A 125 0.63 -22.68 5.39
C PRO A 125 1.20 -21.44 4.68
N VAL A 126 0.39 -20.76 3.87
CA VAL A 126 0.79 -19.51 3.19
C VAL A 126 1.03 -18.40 4.21
N LEU A 127 0.09 -18.19 5.14
CA LEU A 127 0.14 -17.06 6.08
C LEU A 127 1.19 -17.22 7.19
N ARG A 128 1.46 -18.45 7.65
CA ARG A 128 2.34 -18.74 8.80
C ARG A 128 3.75 -18.14 8.62
N ALA A 129 4.33 -18.24 7.42
CA ALA A 129 5.68 -17.74 7.15
C ALA A 129 5.80 -16.23 7.42
N PHE A 130 4.84 -15.44 6.93
CA PHE A 130 4.82 -13.98 7.10
C PHE A 130 4.41 -13.57 8.52
N ALA A 131 3.43 -14.28 9.08
CA ALA A 131 2.90 -14.05 10.41
C ALA A 131 3.96 -14.24 11.50
N PHE A 132 4.67 -15.38 11.50
CA PHE A 132 5.67 -15.67 12.52
C PHE A 132 6.91 -14.81 12.40
N SER A 133 7.34 -14.46 11.18
CA SER A 133 8.37 -13.43 10.98
C SER A 133 7.96 -12.09 11.59
N THR A 134 6.70 -11.71 11.45
CA THR A 134 6.17 -10.45 12.00
C THR A 134 6.04 -10.48 13.53
N LEU A 135 5.58 -11.60 14.10
CA LEU A 135 5.46 -11.79 15.54
C LEU A 135 6.82 -11.89 16.24
N ALA A 136 7.77 -12.61 15.64
CA ALA A 136 9.12 -12.76 16.19
C ALA A 136 9.85 -11.42 16.30
N ARG A 137 9.70 -10.52 15.31
CA ARG A 137 10.22 -9.14 15.35
C ARG A 137 9.64 -8.31 16.49
N ARG A 138 8.45 -8.66 16.99
CA ARG A 138 7.77 -8.01 18.12
C ARG A 138 7.92 -8.75 19.44
N GLY A 139 8.77 -9.78 19.49
CA GLY A 139 9.04 -10.54 20.72
C GLY A 139 7.93 -11.53 21.12
N VAL A 140 7.00 -11.85 20.22
CA VAL A 140 5.98 -12.90 20.43
C VAL A 140 6.47 -14.18 19.74
N ARG A 141 6.66 -15.27 20.48
CA ARG A 141 7.30 -16.51 20.00
C ARG A 141 6.57 -17.75 20.51
N ASN A 142 6.90 -18.91 19.94
CA ASN A 142 6.44 -20.23 20.39
C ASN A 142 4.90 -20.30 20.46
N GLN A 143 4.36 -20.86 21.56
CA GLN A 143 2.93 -21.04 21.77
C GLN A 143 2.15 -19.72 21.70
N ASP A 144 2.71 -18.63 22.23
CA ASP A 144 2.07 -17.32 22.16
C ASP A 144 1.89 -16.85 20.71
N ALA A 145 2.85 -17.17 19.84
CA ALA A 145 2.76 -16.83 18.42
C ALA A 145 1.70 -17.67 17.70
N GLU A 146 1.58 -18.95 18.04
CA GLU A 146 0.52 -19.83 17.51
C GLU A 146 -0.86 -19.35 17.96
N ASP A 147 -1.02 -18.98 19.24
CA ASP A 147 -2.29 -18.48 19.79
C ASP A 147 -2.70 -17.17 19.10
N VAL A 148 -1.78 -16.21 18.99
CA VAL A 148 -2.05 -14.94 18.30
C VAL A 148 -2.36 -15.18 16.81
N PHE A 149 -1.68 -16.11 16.16
CA PHE A 149 -1.95 -16.49 14.78
C PHE A 149 -3.36 -17.06 14.63
N MET A 150 -3.72 -18.08 15.42
CA MET A 150 -5.02 -18.76 15.33
C MET A 150 -6.17 -17.83 15.66
N GLU A 151 -6.01 -16.97 16.67
CA GLU A 151 -6.97 -15.93 16.98
C GLU A 151 -7.15 -14.95 15.82
N THR A 152 -6.05 -14.50 15.20
CA THR A 152 -6.11 -13.56 14.07
C THR A 152 -6.71 -14.22 12.82
N PHE A 153 -6.37 -15.49 12.58
CA PHE A 153 -6.90 -16.27 11.47
C PHE A 153 -8.41 -16.48 11.58
N ALA A 154 -8.90 -16.78 12.79
CA ALA A 154 -10.33 -16.91 13.06
C ALA A 154 -11.12 -15.61 12.83
N GLU A 155 -10.45 -14.45 12.75
CA GLU A 155 -11.06 -13.15 12.49
C GLU A 155 -11.16 -12.80 11.01
N LEU A 156 -10.42 -13.45 10.12
CA LEU A 156 -10.50 -13.24 8.66
C LEU A 156 -11.91 -13.45 8.08
N PRO A 157 -12.66 -14.50 8.48
CA PRO A 157 -14.03 -14.69 8.03
C PRO A 157 -15.07 -13.95 8.89
N ARG A 158 -14.69 -13.25 9.97
CA ARG A 158 -15.68 -12.63 10.87
C ARG A 158 -16.07 -11.24 10.38
N PRO A 159 -17.37 -10.99 10.13
CA PRO A 159 -17.87 -9.64 9.84
C PRO A 159 -17.47 -8.63 10.91
N LYS A 160 -17.00 -7.44 10.47
CA LYS A 160 -16.66 -6.33 11.36
C LYS A 160 -17.24 -5.01 10.86
N GLY A 161 -17.37 -4.05 11.78
CA GLY A 161 -17.79 -2.69 11.47
C GLY A 161 -19.27 -2.57 11.12
N SER A 162 -19.66 -1.37 10.66
CA SER A 162 -21.02 -1.04 10.23
C SER A 162 -21.49 -1.88 9.04
N ASP A 163 -20.56 -2.25 8.16
CA ASP A 163 -20.87 -2.78 6.83
C ASP A 163 -21.04 -4.31 6.83
N GLN A 164 -20.83 -4.97 7.98
CA GLN A 164 -20.95 -6.42 8.17
C GLN A 164 -20.20 -7.28 7.12
N ARG A 165 -19.09 -6.75 6.60
CA ARG A 165 -18.16 -7.48 5.74
C ARG A 165 -17.02 -8.07 6.56
N ALA A 166 -16.64 -9.29 6.22
CA ALA A 166 -15.46 -9.94 6.75
C ALA A 166 -14.21 -9.38 6.06
N PRO A 167 -13.04 -9.32 6.74
CA PRO A 167 -11.79 -8.88 6.14
C PRO A 167 -11.44 -9.61 4.82
N ILE A 168 -11.69 -10.93 4.73
CA ILE A 168 -11.42 -11.68 3.51
C ILE A 168 -12.25 -11.19 2.31
N GLU A 169 -13.41 -10.57 2.54
CA GLU A 169 -14.28 -10.06 1.50
C GLU A 169 -13.86 -8.67 1.00
N THR A 170 -12.93 -7.99 1.68
CA THR A 170 -12.50 -6.63 1.29
C THR A 170 -11.41 -6.65 0.22
N ILE A 171 -10.72 -7.77 0.03
CA ILE A 171 -9.68 -7.93 -0.99
C ILE A 171 -10.27 -8.33 -2.33
N GLN A 172 -9.60 -7.95 -3.42
CA GLN A 172 -10.02 -8.26 -4.79
C GLN A 172 -9.16 -9.38 -5.40
N LEU A 173 -7.91 -9.50 -4.94
CA LEU A 173 -6.93 -10.47 -5.42
C LEU A 173 -6.35 -11.26 -4.25
N PHE A 174 -6.01 -12.53 -4.49
CA PHE A 174 -5.50 -13.42 -3.45
C PHE A 174 -4.22 -12.88 -2.80
N GLU A 175 -3.34 -12.29 -3.61
CA GLU A 175 -2.06 -11.69 -3.22
C GLU A 175 -2.21 -10.68 -2.07
N GLU A 176 -3.36 -10.03 -1.97
CA GLU A 176 -3.67 -9.03 -0.95
C GLU A 176 -3.95 -9.64 0.43
N VAL A 177 -4.14 -10.97 0.52
CA VAL A 177 -4.38 -11.66 1.79
C VAL A 177 -3.18 -11.57 2.72
N ILE A 178 -1.96 -11.59 2.16
CA ILE A 178 -0.71 -11.52 2.93
C ILE A 178 -0.54 -10.15 3.61
N PRO A 179 -0.58 -9.01 2.88
CA PRO A 179 -0.48 -7.70 3.51
C PRO A 179 -1.66 -7.43 4.46
N LEU A 180 -2.89 -7.84 4.10
CA LEU A 180 -4.05 -7.73 4.99
C LEU A 180 -3.81 -8.47 6.31
N PHE A 181 -3.45 -9.75 6.24
CA PHE A 181 -3.25 -10.58 7.43
C PHE A 181 -2.06 -10.10 8.26
N THR A 182 -0.99 -9.67 7.60
CA THR A 182 0.18 -9.09 8.26
C THR A 182 -0.19 -7.81 9.02
N LYS A 183 -1.06 -6.96 8.47
CA LYS A 183 -1.58 -5.78 9.16
C LYS A 183 -2.44 -6.18 10.37
N MET A 184 -3.34 -7.14 10.21
CA MET A 184 -4.18 -7.65 11.30
C MET A 184 -3.35 -8.23 12.45
N ILE A 185 -2.34 -9.05 12.13
CA ILE A 185 -1.53 -9.72 13.15
C ILE A 185 -0.64 -8.73 13.90
N GLN A 186 -0.17 -7.66 13.25
CA GLN A 186 0.58 -6.59 13.91
C GLN A 186 -0.26 -5.91 15.00
N PHE A 187 -1.51 -5.54 14.69
CA PHE A 187 -2.41 -4.95 15.69
C PHE A 187 -2.69 -5.92 16.83
N ARG A 188 -2.92 -7.20 16.52
CA ARG A 188 -3.15 -8.22 17.53
C ARG A 188 -1.93 -8.42 18.45
N ALA A 189 -0.72 -8.39 17.90
CA ALA A 189 0.50 -8.50 18.68
C ALA A 189 0.65 -7.33 19.66
N ILE A 190 0.33 -6.10 19.22
CA ILE A 190 0.37 -4.92 20.10
C ILE A 190 -0.59 -5.10 21.28
N ASP A 191 -1.82 -5.53 21.02
CA ASP A 191 -2.80 -5.76 22.08
C ASP A 191 -2.38 -6.89 23.03
N TRP A 192 -1.77 -7.95 22.49
CA TRP A 192 -1.24 -9.04 23.28
C TRP A 192 -0.11 -8.57 24.22
N ILE A 193 0.85 -7.80 23.70
CA ILE A 193 1.96 -7.23 24.49
C ILE A 193 1.41 -6.33 25.61
N ARG A 194 0.41 -5.48 25.30
CA ARG A 194 -0.26 -4.63 26.29
C ARG A 194 -0.92 -5.45 27.40
N LYS A 195 -1.65 -6.52 27.05
CA LYS A 195 -2.28 -7.42 28.02
C LYS A 195 -1.24 -8.16 28.87
N ARG A 196 -0.12 -8.60 28.29
CA ARG A 196 0.98 -9.24 29.01
C ARG A 196 1.62 -8.27 30.02
N ALA A 197 1.92 -7.04 29.61
CA ALA A 197 2.45 -6.02 30.50
C ALA A 197 1.48 -5.70 31.67
N ALA A 198 0.18 -5.62 31.39
CA ALA A 198 -0.83 -5.41 32.42
C ALA A 198 -0.92 -6.57 33.43
N ARG A 199 -0.76 -7.83 32.98
CA ARG A 199 -0.73 -9.01 33.86
C ARG A 199 0.54 -9.05 34.74
N LYS A 200 1.71 -8.70 34.19
CA LYS A 200 2.96 -8.61 34.97
C LYS A 200 2.92 -7.54 36.07
N ASN A 201 2.09 -6.51 35.90
CA ASN A 201 1.93 -5.43 36.88
C ASN A 201 0.84 -5.72 37.94
N GLN A 202 0.31 -6.95 37.99
CA GLN A 202 -0.64 -7.34 39.04
C GLN A 202 0.11 -7.78 40.31
N PRO A 203 -0.30 -7.30 41.50
CA PRO A 203 0.39 -7.60 42.77
C PRO A 203 0.39 -9.08 43.19
N ASN A 204 -0.32 -9.95 42.46
CA ASN A 204 -0.46 -11.38 42.77
C ASN A 204 0.26 -12.33 41.78
N SER A 205 1.05 -11.83 40.81
CA SER A 205 1.84 -12.73 39.95
C SER A 205 3.07 -13.26 40.71
N GLN A 206 2.91 -14.39 41.40
CA GLN A 206 4.04 -15.16 41.92
C GLN A 206 4.82 -15.73 40.73
N PHE A 207 5.91 -15.07 40.35
CA PHE A 207 6.78 -15.52 39.26
C PHE A 207 7.53 -16.81 39.65
N SER A 208 7.52 -17.80 38.76
CA SER A 208 8.40 -18.98 38.83
C SER A 208 9.84 -18.56 38.53
N TYR A 209 10.81 -19.11 39.26
CA TYR A 209 12.24 -18.77 39.16
C TYR A 209 12.83 -19.04 37.75
N GLU A 210 12.15 -19.84 36.93
CA GLU A 210 12.52 -20.12 35.53
C GLU A 210 12.27 -18.93 34.58
N GLU A 211 11.28 -18.07 34.85
CA GLU A 211 11.01 -16.88 34.00
C GLU A 211 12.06 -15.77 34.17
N LEU A 212 12.80 -15.76 35.28
CA LEU A 212 13.81 -14.74 35.58
C LEU A 212 15.12 -14.96 34.80
N THR A 213 15.38 -16.17 34.33
CA THR A 213 16.61 -16.51 33.61
C THR A 213 16.56 -16.17 32.11
N GLU A 214 15.38 -16.07 31.50
CA GLU A 214 15.23 -15.64 30.09
C GLU A 214 15.13 -14.10 29.94
N GLU A 215 14.89 -13.36 31.04
CA GLU A 215 14.66 -11.92 31.03
C GLU A 215 15.92 -11.06 30.90
N GLN A 216 17.14 -11.61 31.01
CA GLN A 216 18.37 -10.82 30.90
C GLN A 216 18.79 -10.48 29.45
N GLU A 217 18.26 -11.16 28.43
CA GLU A 217 18.54 -10.80 27.02
C GLU A 217 17.51 -9.82 26.41
N ASN A 218 16.33 -9.66 27.01
CA ASN A 218 15.30 -8.77 26.49
C ASN A 218 15.41 -7.37 27.12
N VAL A 219 16.49 -6.66 26.78
CA VAL A 219 16.62 -5.24 27.05
C VAL A 219 15.37 -4.51 26.55
N ARG A 220 14.70 -3.83 27.49
CA ARG A 220 13.59 -2.90 27.28
C ARG A 220 13.96 -1.88 26.20
N GLN A 221 13.62 -2.14 24.94
CA GLN A 221 13.54 -1.11 23.94
C GLN A 221 12.23 -0.36 24.16
N PHE A 222 12.36 0.78 24.83
CA PHE A 222 11.37 1.83 24.89
C PHE A 222 10.85 2.13 23.47
N GLU A 223 9.54 2.42 23.40
CA GLU A 223 8.78 2.87 22.24
C GLU A 223 9.65 3.47 21.13
N ASP A 224 9.98 2.64 20.14
CA ASP A 224 10.51 3.17 18.91
C ASP A 224 9.38 3.90 18.19
N ARG A 225 9.45 5.23 18.15
CA ARG A 225 8.52 6.08 17.39
C ARG A 225 8.54 5.75 15.89
N SER A 226 9.54 4.98 15.41
CA SER A 226 9.55 4.39 14.06
C SER A 226 8.46 3.31 13.87
N ALA A 227 7.90 2.73 14.93
CA ALA A 227 6.85 1.73 14.84
C ALA A 227 5.48 2.28 14.38
N ARG A 228 5.29 3.62 14.40
CA ARG A 228 4.19 4.29 13.68
C ARG A 228 4.47 4.41 12.17
N ALA A 229 5.73 4.44 11.76
CA ALA A 229 6.13 4.68 10.38
C ALA A 229 5.87 3.49 9.44
N PHE A 230 5.66 2.27 9.96
CA PHE A 230 5.38 1.10 9.12
C PHE A 230 3.88 0.77 8.97
N GLY A 231 2.99 1.43 9.71
CA GLY A 231 1.55 1.09 9.75
C GLY A 231 0.61 2.09 9.07
N GLU A 232 0.98 3.37 9.01
CA GLU A 232 0.22 4.42 8.32
C GLU A 232 0.98 4.98 7.11
N ALA A 233 2.31 5.16 7.20
CA ALA A 233 3.09 5.73 6.10
C ALA A 233 3.39 4.74 4.96
N ALA A 234 3.20 3.42 5.17
CA ALA A 234 3.38 2.41 4.14
C ALA A 234 2.20 2.31 3.15
N ASP A 235 1.02 2.85 3.52
CA ASP A 235 -0.22 2.82 2.72
C ASP A 235 -0.60 4.18 2.11
N LEU A 236 0.22 5.23 2.31
CA LEU A 236 -0.05 6.56 1.75
C LEU A 236 0.38 6.62 0.27
N THR A 237 -0.54 6.24 -0.61
CA THR A 237 -0.41 6.44 -2.06
C THR A 237 -0.50 7.93 -2.41
N PHE A 238 0.08 8.33 -3.55
CA PHE A 238 0.04 9.74 -4.00
C PHE A 238 -1.39 10.29 -4.09
N ASP A 239 -2.31 9.51 -4.65
CA ASP A 239 -3.75 9.79 -4.72
C ASP A 239 -4.33 10.05 -3.33
N ARG A 240 -4.07 9.17 -2.36
CA ARG A 240 -4.53 9.36 -0.99
C ARG A 240 -3.94 10.60 -0.31
N ILE A 241 -2.66 10.90 -0.55
CA ILE A 241 -2.00 12.10 -0.03
C ILE A 241 -2.60 13.35 -0.68
N TYR A 242 -2.88 13.31 -1.99
CA TYR A 242 -3.48 14.41 -2.72
C TYR A 242 -4.87 14.75 -2.18
N ASP A 243 -5.73 13.75 -1.99
CA ASP A 243 -7.09 13.97 -1.46
C ASP A 243 -7.08 14.57 -0.05
N LEU A 244 -6.19 14.08 0.82
CA LEU A 244 -6.07 14.56 2.20
C LEU A 244 -5.48 15.97 2.28
N CYS A 245 -4.65 16.36 1.30
CA CYS A 245 -3.83 17.57 1.37
C CYS A 245 -4.05 18.51 0.18
N GLN A 246 -5.17 18.42 -0.54
CA GLN A 246 -5.37 19.07 -1.84
C GLN A 246 -5.01 20.57 -1.82
N GLU A 247 -5.46 21.28 -0.79
CA GLU A 247 -5.25 22.73 -0.61
C GLU A 247 -3.90 23.11 0.01
N ALA A 248 -3.12 22.13 0.48
CA ALA A 248 -1.88 22.37 1.21
C ALA A 248 -0.73 22.81 0.30
N LEU A 249 -0.73 22.37 -0.96
CA LEU A 249 0.31 22.64 -1.94
C LEU A 249 -0.24 23.38 -3.15
N THR A 250 0.60 24.24 -3.72
CA THR A 250 0.34 24.88 -5.01
C THR A 250 0.40 23.85 -6.15
N PRO A 251 -0.23 24.12 -7.32
CA PRO A 251 -0.18 23.21 -8.47
C PRO A 251 1.24 22.84 -8.90
N PHE A 252 2.18 23.80 -8.80
CA PHE A 252 3.58 23.56 -9.12
C PHE A 252 4.32 22.71 -8.08
N GLU A 253 4.01 22.88 -6.79
CA GLU A 253 4.56 22.01 -5.73
C GLU A 253 4.06 20.56 -5.89
N TRP A 254 2.80 20.37 -6.28
CA TRP A 254 2.26 19.05 -6.62
C TRP A 254 2.96 18.42 -7.83
N GLU A 255 3.19 19.20 -8.90
CA GLU A 255 3.95 18.75 -10.06
C GLU A 255 5.38 18.30 -9.69
N LEU A 256 6.07 19.04 -8.81
CA LEU A 256 7.41 18.67 -8.34
C LEU A 256 7.41 17.38 -7.51
N VAL A 257 6.48 17.24 -6.57
CA VAL A 257 6.33 16.01 -5.77
C VAL A 257 6.04 14.83 -6.69
N PHE A 258 5.16 15.00 -7.67
CA PHE A 258 4.83 13.97 -8.65
C PHE A 258 6.04 13.57 -9.51
N ALA A 259 6.78 14.54 -10.04
CA ALA A 259 7.94 14.30 -10.90
C ALA A 259 9.05 13.53 -10.16
N VAL A 260 9.35 13.92 -8.92
CA VAL A 260 10.49 13.38 -8.17
C VAL A 260 10.15 12.10 -7.40
N HIS A 261 8.97 12.04 -6.77
CA HIS A 261 8.66 10.96 -5.82
C HIS A 261 7.65 9.93 -6.33
N VAL A 262 6.82 10.28 -7.31
CA VAL A 262 5.72 9.41 -7.77
C VAL A 262 6.05 8.76 -9.11
N SER A 263 6.29 9.58 -10.12
CA SER A 263 6.73 9.11 -11.44
C SER A 263 8.22 8.76 -11.47
N GLN A 264 8.99 9.26 -10.50
CA GLN A 264 10.47 9.19 -10.47
C GLN A 264 11.10 9.55 -11.81
N SER A 265 10.43 10.39 -12.58
CA SER A 265 10.74 10.63 -13.98
C SER A 265 11.94 11.55 -14.15
N HIS A 266 12.27 12.34 -13.11
CA HIS A 266 13.39 13.27 -13.11
C HIS A 266 14.18 13.14 -11.81
N THR A 267 15.49 13.07 -11.94
CA THR A 267 16.39 13.42 -10.87
C THR A 267 16.36 14.94 -10.67
N MET A 268 16.73 15.38 -9.46
CA MET A 268 16.85 16.80 -9.15
C MET A 268 17.86 17.55 -10.04
N GLY A 269 18.71 16.85 -10.81
CA GLY A 269 19.59 17.46 -11.80
C GLY A 269 18.87 17.79 -13.11
N GLU A 270 18.05 16.86 -13.61
CA GLU A 270 17.31 17.00 -14.88
C GLU A 270 16.26 18.12 -14.80
N LEU A 271 15.60 18.29 -13.64
CA LEU A 271 14.68 19.42 -13.40
C LEU A 271 15.36 20.81 -13.49
N LEU A 272 16.69 20.90 -13.37
CA LEU A 272 17.43 22.17 -13.46
C LEU A 272 17.72 22.58 -14.90
N GLU A 273 17.48 21.68 -15.85
CA GLU A 273 17.65 21.88 -17.28
C GLU A 273 16.30 22.15 -17.99
N GLU A 274 15.18 21.80 -17.35
CA GLU A 274 13.83 22.08 -17.87
C GLU A 274 13.49 23.58 -17.78
N GLY A 275 13.46 24.25 -18.94
CA GLY A 275 13.08 25.66 -19.07
C GLY A 275 11.77 26.06 -18.37
N PRO A 276 10.67 25.29 -18.53
CA PRO A 276 9.41 25.57 -17.85
C PRO A 276 9.50 25.51 -16.32
N VAL A 277 10.33 24.60 -15.77
CA VAL A 277 10.56 24.48 -14.32
C VAL A 277 11.35 25.69 -13.82
N LEU A 278 12.39 26.10 -14.56
CA LEU A 278 13.16 27.31 -14.24
C LEU A 278 12.29 28.56 -14.25
N GLU A 279 11.39 28.69 -15.23
CA GLU A 279 10.45 29.82 -15.30
C GLU A 279 9.51 29.87 -14.09
N LYS A 280 8.91 28.74 -13.71
CA LYS A 280 8.05 28.65 -12.51
C LYS A 280 8.81 28.92 -11.21
N LEU A 281 10.11 28.63 -11.17
CA LEU A 281 11.01 28.97 -10.05
C LEU A 281 11.59 30.39 -10.13
N GLN A 282 11.25 31.17 -11.16
CA GLN A 282 11.81 32.50 -11.44
C GLN A 282 13.34 32.49 -11.57
N LEU A 283 13.87 31.41 -12.15
CA LEU A 283 15.29 31.18 -12.39
C LEU A 283 15.61 31.36 -13.88
N ARG A 284 16.82 31.85 -14.15
CA ARG A 284 17.33 31.98 -15.52
C ARG A 284 18.18 30.76 -15.88
N PRO A 285 18.20 30.33 -17.16
CA PRO A 285 19.10 29.28 -17.62
C PRO A 285 20.58 29.56 -17.29
N SER A 286 20.98 30.83 -17.25
CA SER A 286 22.32 31.30 -16.91
C SER A 286 22.65 31.33 -15.41
N ASP A 287 21.69 31.07 -14.52
CA ASP A 287 21.97 31.01 -13.07
C ASP A 287 22.86 29.80 -12.74
N SER A 288 23.70 29.93 -11.70
CA SER A 288 24.60 28.84 -11.31
C SER A 288 23.84 27.59 -10.88
N ILE A 289 24.37 26.42 -11.21
CA ILE A 289 23.77 25.11 -10.87
C ILE A 289 23.51 25.01 -9.37
N SER A 290 24.45 25.47 -8.53
CA SER A 290 24.30 25.49 -7.07
C SER A 290 23.11 26.33 -6.60
N LYS A 291 22.87 27.50 -7.23
CA LYS A 291 21.73 28.36 -6.91
C LYS A 291 20.41 27.70 -7.33
N LYS A 292 20.35 27.16 -8.55
CA LYS A 292 19.16 26.48 -9.06
C LYS A 292 18.81 25.27 -8.17
N ARG A 293 19.81 24.44 -7.83
CA ARG A 293 19.65 23.26 -6.98
C ARG A 293 19.17 23.62 -5.57
N ARG A 294 19.71 24.68 -4.97
CA ARG A 294 19.29 25.14 -3.65
C ARG A 294 17.81 25.54 -3.65
N ILE A 295 17.38 26.33 -4.62
CA ILE A 295 16.01 26.86 -4.69
C ILE A 295 15.01 25.74 -5.01
N LEU A 296 15.37 24.81 -5.92
CA LEU A 296 14.55 23.64 -6.20
C LEU A 296 14.42 22.74 -4.96
N ASN A 297 15.52 22.48 -4.24
CA ASN A 297 15.51 21.73 -2.97
C ASN A 297 14.65 22.41 -1.91
N GLU A 298 14.78 23.72 -1.74
CA GLU A 298 13.98 24.49 -0.76
C GLU A 298 12.48 24.38 -1.07
N LYS A 299 12.08 24.42 -2.35
CA LYS A 299 10.68 24.25 -2.74
C LYS A 299 10.17 22.82 -2.56
N LEU A 300 10.93 21.82 -2.99
CA LEU A 300 10.53 20.43 -2.79
C LEU A 300 10.47 20.07 -1.31
N HIS A 301 11.49 20.43 -0.53
CA HIS A 301 11.52 20.17 0.91
C HIS A 301 10.38 20.91 1.63
N GLY A 302 10.13 22.17 1.29
CA GLY A 302 9.00 22.93 1.84
C GLY A 302 7.65 22.28 1.54
N ALA A 303 7.46 21.74 0.33
CA ALA A 303 6.26 20.99 -0.02
C ALA A 303 6.13 19.69 0.80
N LEU A 304 7.20 18.90 0.91
CA LEU A 304 7.21 17.68 1.72
C LEU A 304 6.97 17.95 3.21
N SER A 305 7.52 19.04 3.76
CA SER A 305 7.28 19.44 5.15
C SER A 305 5.81 19.79 5.40
N LYS A 306 5.16 20.55 4.49
CA LYS A 306 3.72 20.85 4.59
C LYS A 306 2.87 19.58 4.60
N LEU A 307 3.19 18.62 3.72
CA LEU A 307 2.50 17.33 3.69
C LEU A 307 2.74 16.55 4.99
N ALA A 308 3.98 16.47 5.47
CA ALA A 308 4.31 15.78 6.71
C ALA A 308 3.57 16.36 7.93
N ASP A 309 3.47 17.69 8.03
CA ASP A 309 2.77 18.36 9.13
C ASP A 309 1.27 18.08 9.16
N ILE A 310 0.65 17.84 7.99
CA ILE A 310 -0.76 17.50 7.88
C ILE A 310 -0.98 16.02 8.17
N LEU A 311 -0.12 15.15 7.64
CA LEU A 311 -0.21 13.70 7.79
C LEU A 311 0.16 13.20 9.20
N GLN A 312 0.78 14.04 10.04
CA GLN A 312 1.11 13.74 11.44
C GLN A 312 0.05 14.21 12.45
N LYS A 313 -0.97 14.96 12.02
CA LYS A 313 -2.08 15.43 12.87
C LYS A 313 -3.23 14.44 12.88
#